data_AF-A0A661N2L4-F1
#
_entry.id   AF-A0A661N2L4-F1
#
_cell.length_a   1.000
_cell.length_b   1.000
_cell.length_c   1.000
_cell.angle_alpha   90.00
_cell.angle_beta   90.00
_cell.angle_gamma   90.00
#
_symmetry.space_group_name_H-M   'P 1'
#
loop_
_entity.id
_entity.type
_entity.pdbx_description
1 polymer ?
#
loop_
_entity_poly.entity_id
_entity_poly.type
_entity_poly.pdbx_seq_one_letter_code
_entity_poly.pdbx_strand_id
1 'polypeptide(L)'
;MTAGLANGGKGAVALVILLTLAVLGWRLSARETRVAVHRPFDAHPKLFVEEASCPAEGNAFANGRRTEELARLRTDRYAYDPRDGVRAVRRYLEAESCYRAAGDDVGVHRARRAGAALAARVNTDYAAARLNLLNALERERWSVALTEIRRLLLLTDHIGRHEYVEWLSEIIGRVMVKARTAP
;
A
#
# COMPACT_ATOMS: atom_id res chain seq x y z
N MET A 1 -36.49 -48.02 58.37
CA MET A 1 -36.37 -47.84 56.91
C MET A 1 -36.54 -46.36 56.59
N THR A 2 -35.45 -45.59 56.50
CA THR A 2 -35.46 -44.21 55.98
C THR A 2 -34.06 -43.88 55.45
N ALA A 3 -33.90 -43.94 54.13
CA ALA A 3 -32.80 -43.34 53.36
C ALA A 3 -33.50 -42.59 52.22
N GLY A 4 -33.16 -41.38 51.79
CA GLY A 4 -31.98 -40.56 51.98
C GLY A 4 -31.94 -39.66 50.75
N LEU A 5 -32.72 -38.57 50.75
CA LEU A 5 -32.76 -37.57 49.69
C LEU A 5 -31.89 -36.40 50.11
N ALA A 6 -30.74 -36.20 49.46
CA ALA A 6 -30.14 -34.87 49.29
C ALA A 6 -28.83 -34.96 48.49
N ASN A 7 -28.90 -34.90 47.16
CA ASN A 7 -27.73 -34.51 46.35
C ASN A 7 -28.09 -33.83 45.01
N GLY A 8 -29.32 -33.32 44.87
CA GLY A 8 -29.79 -32.68 43.63
C GLY A 8 -29.21 -31.28 43.35
N GLY A 9 -28.68 -30.59 44.36
CA GLY A 9 -28.21 -29.20 44.22
C GLY A 9 -26.86 -29.03 43.55
N LYS A 10 -25.94 -30.00 43.71
CA LYS A 10 -24.56 -29.88 43.19
C LYS A 10 -24.48 -30.09 41.67
N GLY A 11 -25.36 -30.93 41.12
CA GLY A 11 -25.43 -31.21 39.68
C GLY A 11 -25.92 -30.00 38.87
N ALA A 12 -26.92 -29.27 39.38
CA ALA A 12 -27.44 -28.09 38.71
C ALA A 12 -26.41 -26.94 38.64
N VAL A 13 -25.66 -26.72 39.73
CA VAL A 13 -24.62 -25.67 39.78
C VAL A 13 -23.47 -25.99 38.82
N ALA A 14 -23.03 -27.25 38.73
CA ALA A 14 -21.97 -27.65 37.81
C ALA A 14 -22.38 -27.45 36.33
N LEU A 15 -23.65 -27.73 35.99
CA LEU A 15 -24.17 -27.56 34.63
C LEU A 15 -24.22 -26.09 34.20
N VAL A 16 -24.61 -25.20 35.11
CA VAL A 16 -24.66 -23.74 34.87
C VAL A 16 -23.25 -23.18 34.66
N ILE A 17 -22.27 -23.65 35.42
CA ILE A 17 -20.86 -23.24 35.27
C ILE A 17 -20.31 -23.69 33.90
N LEU A 18 -20.58 -24.92 33.50
CA LEU A 18 -20.15 -25.41 32.17
C LEU A 18 -20.80 -24.64 31.02
N LEU A 19 -22.10 -24.35 31.11
CA LEU A 19 -22.81 -23.58 30.08
C LEU A 19 -22.29 -22.14 29.99
N THR A 20 -22.04 -21.49 31.13
CA THR A 20 -21.48 -20.14 31.16
C THR A 20 -20.06 -20.10 30.59
N LEU A 21 -19.20 -21.08 30.91
CA LEU A 21 -17.87 -21.20 30.31
C LEU A 21 -17.92 -21.47 28.81
N ALA A 22 -18.84 -22.33 28.34
CA ALA A 22 -19.03 -22.59 26.92
C ALA A 22 -19.49 -21.34 26.16
N VAL A 23 -20.44 -20.58 26.72
CA VAL A 23 -20.90 -19.30 26.14
C VAL A 23 -19.80 -18.25 26.17
N LEU A 24 -18.99 -18.19 27.24
CA LEU A 24 -17.87 -17.26 27.36
C LEU A 24 -16.77 -17.60 26.35
N GLY A 25 -16.45 -18.89 26.19
CA GLY A 25 -15.49 -19.40 25.21
C GLY A 25 -15.95 -19.15 23.77
N TRP A 26 -17.25 -19.33 23.49
CA TRP A 26 -17.84 -18.98 22.20
C TRP A 26 -17.78 -17.47 21.94
N ARG A 27 -18.10 -16.64 22.94
CA ARG A 27 -18.01 -15.16 22.81
C ARG A 27 -16.58 -14.66 22.65
N LEU A 28 -15.60 -15.32 23.29
CA LEU A 28 -14.19 -14.99 23.14
C LEU A 28 -13.64 -15.45 21.78
N SER A 29 -14.06 -16.61 21.27
CA SER A 29 -13.68 -17.07 19.93
C SER A 29 -14.36 -16.25 18.83
N ALA A 30 -15.60 -15.82 19.03
CA ALA A 30 -16.32 -14.96 18.09
C ALA A 30 -15.77 -13.52 18.03
N ARG A 31 -14.89 -13.12 18.97
CA ARG A 31 -14.02 -11.96 18.83
C ARG A 31 -12.79 -12.31 17.96
N GLU A 32 -13.04 -12.88 16.79
CA GLU A 32 -12.10 -12.71 15.69
C GLU A 32 -12.05 -11.21 15.43
N THR A 33 -10.88 -10.63 15.73
CA THR A 33 -10.50 -9.31 15.25
C THR A 33 -10.46 -9.39 13.72
N ARG A 34 -11.65 -9.28 13.10
CA ARG A 34 -11.75 -8.89 11.70
C ARG A 34 -10.95 -7.60 11.63
N VAL A 35 -9.86 -7.62 10.86
CA VAL A 35 -9.15 -6.40 10.53
C VAL A 35 -10.22 -5.50 9.91
N ALA A 36 -10.65 -4.47 10.65
CA ALA A 36 -11.75 -3.65 10.22
C ALA A 36 -11.40 -3.06 8.84
N VAL A 37 -12.08 -3.55 7.81
CA VAL A 37 -11.95 -3.09 6.41
C VAL A 37 -12.60 -1.70 6.24
N HIS A 38 -13.12 -1.10 7.32
CA HIS A 38 -13.65 0.25 7.34
C HIS A 38 -12.52 1.29 7.39
N ARG A 39 -11.88 1.54 6.25
CA ARG A 39 -11.11 2.77 5.97
C ARG A 39 -11.22 3.14 4.49
N PRO A 40 -11.05 4.43 4.16
CA PRO A 40 -11.53 5.01 2.91
C PRO A 40 -10.63 4.58 1.75
N PHE A 41 -10.97 3.45 1.13
CA PHE A 41 -10.35 3.04 -0.13
C PHE A 41 -10.49 4.12 -1.20
N ASP A 42 -11.50 4.98 -1.11
CA ASP A 42 -11.77 6.06 -2.06
C ASP A 42 -10.78 7.22 -1.93
N ALA A 43 -10.21 7.45 -0.74
CA ALA A 43 -9.28 8.55 -0.47
C ALA A 43 -7.81 8.13 -0.64
N HIS A 44 -7.40 7.86 -1.89
CA HIS A 44 -6.01 7.54 -2.23
C HIS A 44 -5.31 8.76 -2.83
N PRO A 45 -4.02 8.98 -2.52
CA PRO A 45 -3.31 10.13 -3.05
C PRO A 45 -2.98 9.95 -4.54
N LYS A 46 -2.92 11.06 -5.27
CA LYS A 46 -2.31 11.08 -6.60
C LYS A 46 -0.80 10.91 -6.44
N LEU A 47 -0.20 10.03 -7.26
CA LEU A 47 1.24 9.77 -7.20
C LEU A 47 2.07 10.95 -7.74
N PHE A 48 1.52 11.73 -8.66
CA PHE A 48 2.25 12.77 -9.36
C PHE A 48 1.56 14.12 -9.20
N VAL A 49 2.34 15.15 -8.89
CA VAL A 49 1.98 16.57 -8.96
C VAL A 49 2.91 17.22 -9.99
N GLU A 50 2.38 18.08 -10.85
CA GLU A 50 2.93 18.40 -12.17
C GLU A 50 4.14 19.36 -12.20
N GLU A 51 4.90 19.50 -11.12
CA GLU A 51 5.88 20.58 -11.02
C GLU A 51 7.29 20.07 -10.79
N ALA A 52 8.12 20.23 -11.83
CA ALA A 52 9.57 20.14 -11.74
C ALA A 52 10.20 21.33 -12.46
N SER A 53 11.09 22.02 -11.76
CA SER A 53 11.83 23.16 -12.30
C SER A 53 13.19 22.72 -12.79
N CYS A 54 13.66 23.29 -13.90
CA CYS A 54 15.05 23.12 -14.30
C CYS A 54 15.98 23.78 -13.27
N PRO A 55 17.11 23.15 -12.88
CA PRO A 55 18.13 23.80 -12.07
C PRO A 55 18.60 25.12 -12.72
N ALA A 56 18.67 26.18 -11.92
CA ALA A 56 19.07 27.51 -12.40
C ALA A 56 20.55 27.59 -12.80
N GLU A 57 21.38 26.69 -12.27
CA GLU A 57 22.81 26.65 -12.52
C GLU A 57 23.17 25.78 -13.73
N GLY A 58 24.10 26.27 -14.54
CA GLY A 58 24.68 25.55 -15.67
C GLY A 58 23.87 25.67 -16.97
N ASN A 59 24.25 24.85 -17.95
CA ASN A 59 23.62 24.85 -19.26
C ASN A 59 22.33 24.01 -19.24
N ALA A 60 21.18 24.64 -19.49
CA ALA A 60 19.86 24.01 -19.45
C ALA A 60 19.77 22.78 -20.38
N PHE A 61 20.32 22.84 -21.59
CA PHE A 61 20.30 21.70 -22.53
C PHE A 61 21.10 20.51 -22.00
N ALA A 62 22.31 20.74 -21.50
CA ALA A 62 23.15 19.70 -20.90
C ALA A 62 22.49 19.09 -19.65
N ASN A 63 21.86 19.93 -18.82
CA ASN A 63 21.07 19.49 -17.67
C ASN A 63 19.90 18.62 -18.11
N GLY A 64 19.12 19.04 -19.12
CA GLY A 64 18.01 18.28 -19.68
C GLY A 64 18.44 16.89 -20.15
N ARG A 65 19.54 16.80 -20.91
CA ARG A 65 20.12 15.52 -21.37
C ARG A 65 20.53 14.62 -20.20
N ARG A 66 21.24 15.15 -19.22
CA ARG A 66 21.69 14.38 -18.06
C ARG A 66 20.51 13.86 -17.25
N THR A 67 19.51 14.70 -17.03
CA THR A 67 18.31 14.35 -16.27
C THR A 67 17.45 13.33 -17.01
N GLU A 68 17.29 13.44 -18.33
CA GLU A 68 16.59 12.46 -19.16
C GLU A 68 17.28 11.08 -19.09
N GLU A 69 18.62 11.04 -19.15
CA GLU A 69 19.38 9.79 -19.03
C GLU A 69 19.19 9.14 -17.65
N LEU A 70 19.24 9.94 -16.59
CA LEU A 70 18.95 9.47 -15.23
C LEU A 70 17.50 8.99 -15.05
N ALA A 71 16.56 9.51 -15.85
CA ALA A 71 15.18 9.05 -15.86
C ALA A 71 15.06 7.68 -16.54
N ARG A 72 15.75 7.47 -17.67
CA ARG A 72 15.80 6.18 -18.39
C ARG A 72 16.37 5.07 -17.52
N LEU A 73 17.53 5.30 -16.91
CA LEU A 73 18.15 4.32 -16.01
C LEU A 73 17.23 3.91 -14.85
N ARG A 74 16.45 4.85 -14.30
CA ARG A 74 15.45 4.53 -13.27
C ARG A 74 14.23 3.80 -13.84
N THR A 75 13.83 4.13 -15.06
CA THR A 75 12.75 3.44 -15.76
C THR A 75 13.07 1.96 -15.92
N ASP A 76 14.31 1.62 -16.28
CA ASP A 76 14.77 0.23 -16.43
C ASP A 76 14.75 -0.53 -15.09
N ARG A 77 15.06 0.15 -13.99
CA ARG A 77 15.05 -0.44 -12.64
C ARG A 77 13.66 -0.56 -12.02
N TYR A 78 12.63 0.07 -12.61
CA TYR A 78 11.26 0.06 -12.09
C TYR A 78 10.70 -1.36 -11.90
N ALA A 79 11.09 -2.30 -12.75
CA ALA A 79 10.68 -3.70 -12.64
C ALA A 79 11.09 -4.35 -11.31
N TYR A 80 12.13 -3.83 -10.64
CA TYR A 80 12.69 -4.35 -9.40
C TYR A 80 12.42 -3.44 -8.21
N ASP A 81 12.39 -2.11 -8.40
CA ASP A 81 12.09 -1.12 -7.36
C ASP A 81 10.97 -0.16 -7.80
N PRO A 82 9.75 -0.30 -7.27
CA PRO A 82 8.63 0.60 -7.59
C PRO A 82 8.93 2.09 -7.36
N ARG A 83 9.82 2.43 -6.40
CA ARG A 83 10.21 3.83 -6.13
C ARG A 83 10.89 4.47 -7.33
N ASP A 84 11.63 3.69 -8.11
CA ASP A 84 12.37 4.20 -9.25
C ASP A 84 11.43 4.63 -10.38
N GLY A 85 10.27 3.98 -10.56
CA GLY A 85 9.25 4.42 -11.52
C GLY A 85 8.71 5.80 -11.19
N VAL A 86 8.37 6.05 -9.92
CA VAL A 86 7.89 7.35 -9.46
C VAL A 86 8.96 8.43 -9.62
N ARG A 87 10.19 8.13 -9.18
CA ARG A 87 11.32 9.05 -9.28
C ARG A 87 11.69 9.35 -10.74
N ALA A 88 11.58 8.37 -11.64
CA ALA A 88 11.82 8.53 -13.07
C ALA A 88 10.83 9.51 -13.71
N VAL A 89 9.53 9.39 -13.40
CA VAL A 89 8.51 10.34 -13.91
C VAL A 89 8.87 11.78 -13.53
N ARG A 90 9.24 12.02 -12.27
CA ARG A 90 9.68 13.36 -11.83
C ARG A 90 10.91 13.85 -12.60
N ARG A 91 11.87 12.97 -12.90
CA ARG A 91 13.06 13.32 -13.70
C ARG A 91 12.71 13.62 -15.16
N TYR A 92 11.74 12.94 -15.76
CA TYR A 92 11.27 13.32 -17.10
C TYR A 92 10.62 14.70 -17.11
N LEU A 93 9.83 15.06 -16.09
CA LEU A 93 9.25 16.40 -15.96
C LEU A 93 10.34 17.48 -15.80
N GLU A 94 11.37 17.19 -15.00
CA GLU A 94 12.53 18.07 -14.83
C GLU A 94 13.33 18.24 -16.15
N ALA A 95 13.54 17.14 -16.88
CA ALA A 95 14.18 17.18 -18.19
C ALA A 95 13.37 17.99 -19.21
N GLU A 96 12.05 17.81 -19.25
CA GLU A 96 11.14 18.62 -20.08
C GLU A 96 11.28 20.12 -19.76
N SER A 97 11.29 20.47 -18.48
CA SER A 97 11.47 21.85 -18.01
C SER A 97 12.80 22.44 -18.48
N CYS A 98 13.88 21.66 -18.41
CA CYS A 98 15.19 22.08 -18.91
C CYS A 98 15.25 22.22 -20.43
N TYR A 99 14.64 21.31 -21.18
CA TYR A 99 14.56 21.45 -22.63
C TYR A 99 13.76 22.68 -23.05
N ARG A 100 12.68 23.00 -22.33
CA ARG A 100 11.93 24.24 -22.54
C ARG A 100 12.77 25.49 -22.28
N ALA A 101 13.53 25.51 -21.19
CA ALA A 101 14.45 26.61 -20.87
C ALA A 101 15.59 26.76 -21.90
N ALA A 102 15.96 25.67 -22.59
CA ALA A 102 16.95 25.67 -23.66
C ALA A 102 16.38 25.98 -25.06
N GLY A 103 15.05 26.07 -25.22
CA GLY A 103 14.40 26.21 -26.53
C GLY A 103 14.46 24.95 -27.41
N ASP A 104 14.63 23.76 -26.82
CA ASP A 104 14.66 22.48 -27.54
C ASP A 104 13.28 21.79 -27.54
N ASP A 105 12.43 22.16 -28.51
CA ASP A 105 11.08 21.59 -28.63
C ASP A 105 11.08 20.07 -28.86
N VAL A 106 12.08 19.56 -29.59
CA VAL A 106 12.21 18.11 -29.84
C VAL A 106 12.48 17.37 -28.52
N GLY A 107 13.39 17.91 -27.69
CA GLY A 107 13.64 17.43 -26.34
C GLY A 107 12.40 17.49 -25.45
N VAL A 108 11.66 18.60 -25.47
CA VAL A 108 10.39 18.77 -24.73
C VAL A 108 9.41 17.65 -25.08
N HIS A 109 9.11 17.45 -26.37
CA HIS A 109 8.14 16.43 -26.80
C HIS A 109 8.59 15.01 -26.47
N ARG A 110 9.88 14.70 -26.62
CA ARG A 110 10.44 13.39 -26.31
C ARG A 110 10.35 13.09 -24.81
N ALA A 111 10.84 14.00 -23.96
CA ALA A 111 10.81 13.83 -22.50
C ALA A 111 9.37 13.74 -21.98
N ARG A 112 8.47 14.62 -22.46
CA ARG A 112 7.05 14.60 -22.09
C ARG A 112 6.38 13.26 -22.43
N ARG A 113 6.58 12.76 -23.65
CA ARG A 113 5.99 11.49 -24.09
C ARG A 113 6.48 10.32 -23.25
N ALA A 114 7.79 10.26 -22.99
CA ALA A 114 8.38 9.22 -22.16
C ALA A 114 7.86 9.27 -20.71
N GLY A 115 7.83 10.47 -20.12
CA GLY A 115 7.28 10.72 -18.79
C GLY A 115 5.81 10.32 -18.67
N ALA A 116 4.97 10.72 -19.62
CA ALA A 116 3.54 10.40 -19.64
C ALA A 116 3.27 8.90 -19.78
N ALA A 117 4.01 8.22 -20.67
CA ALA A 117 3.88 6.76 -20.85
C ALA A 117 4.26 6.01 -19.56
N LEU A 118 5.36 6.41 -18.91
CA LEU A 118 5.77 5.81 -17.65
C LEU A 118 4.77 6.13 -16.53
N ALA A 119 4.28 7.37 -16.43
CA ALA A 119 3.29 7.76 -15.44
C ALA A 119 1.99 6.96 -15.57
N ALA A 120 1.51 6.72 -16.80
CA ALA A 120 0.37 5.88 -17.07
C ALA A 120 0.60 4.45 -16.54
N ARG A 121 1.74 3.84 -16.88
CA ARG A 121 2.11 2.51 -16.40
C ARG A 121 2.17 2.44 -14.86
N VAL A 122 2.84 3.39 -14.21
CA VAL A 122 2.97 3.43 -12.75
C VAL A 122 1.60 3.60 -12.08
N ASN A 123 0.72 4.43 -12.63
CA ASN A 123 -0.64 4.59 -12.13
C ASN A 123 -1.49 3.32 -12.30
N THR A 124 -1.36 2.61 -13.42
CA THR A 124 -2.02 1.31 -13.62
C THR A 124 -1.56 0.30 -12.57
N ASP A 125 -0.25 0.19 -12.34
CA ASP A 125 0.31 -0.71 -11.34
C ASP A 125 -0.13 -0.33 -9.91
N TYR A 126 -0.22 0.97 -9.62
CA TYR A 126 -0.73 1.47 -8.34
C TYR A 126 -2.21 1.12 -8.13
N ALA A 127 -3.06 1.34 -9.14
CA ALA A 127 -4.47 0.97 -9.08
C ALA A 127 -4.66 -0.55 -8.92
N ALA A 128 -3.87 -1.35 -9.65
CA ALA A 128 -3.90 -2.81 -9.56
C ALA A 128 -3.49 -3.29 -8.16
N ALA A 129 -2.40 -2.76 -7.60
CA ALA A 129 -1.94 -3.12 -6.25
C ALA A 129 -3.00 -2.80 -5.18
N ARG A 130 -3.71 -1.67 -5.32
CA ARG A 130 -4.83 -1.30 -4.42
C ARG A 130 -5.98 -2.30 -4.48
N LEU A 131 -6.41 -2.66 -5.68
CA LEU A 131 -7.47 -3.65 -5.87
C LEU A 131 -7.05 -5.03 -5.38
N ASN A 132 -5.81 -5.44 -5.65
CA ASN A 132 -5.27 -6.71 -5.17
C ASN A 132 -5.21 -6.76 -3.65
N LEU A 133 -4.82 -5.66 -2.99
CA LEU A 133 -4.83 -5.57 -1.54
C LEU A 133 -6.25 -5.77 -0.99
N LEU A 134 -7.24 -5.07 -1.55
CA LEU A 134 -8.65 -5.22 -1.12
C LEU A 134 -9.11 -6.68 -1.24
N ASN A 135 -8.93 -7.27 -2.42
CA ASN A 135 -9.32 -8.65 -2.68
C ASN A 135 -8.54 -9.66 -1.82
N ALA A 136 -7.28 -9.37 -1.48
CA ALA A 136 -6.47 -10.22 -0.62
C ALA A 136 -6.92 -10.15 0.84
N LEU A 137 -7.29 -8.95 1.33
CA LEU A 137 -7.84 -8.77 2.68
C LEU A 137 -9.21 -9.44 2.81
N GLU A 138 -10.10 -9.29 1.82
CA GLU A 138 -11.44 -9.88 1.83
C GLU A 138 -11.39 -11.41 1.85
N ARG A 139 -10.46 -12.01 1.10
CA ARG A 139 -10.30 -13.47 0.99
C ARG A 139 -9.27 -14.03 1.96
N GLU A 140 -8.82 -13.24 2.93
CA GLU A 140 -7.86 -13.66 3.96
C GLU A 140 -6.53 -14.22 3.39
N ARG A 141 -6.12 -13.77 2.20
CA ARG A 141 -4.86 -14.14 1.55
C ARG A 141 -3.71 -13.29 2.09
N TRP A 142 -3.33 -13.54 3.35
CA TRP A 142 -2.45 -12.66 4.13
C TRP A 142 -1.07 -12.43 3.52
N SER A 143 -0.46 -13.45 2.89
CA SER A 143 0.84 -13.33 2.21
C SER A 143 0.79 -12.39 1.00
N VAL A 144 -0.31 -12.46 0.23
CA VAL A 144 -0.57 -11.57 -0.90
C VAL A 144 -0.82 -10.15 -0.39
N ALA A 145 -1.68 -9.98 0.62
CA ALA A 145 -1.95 -8.67 1.21
C ALA A 145 -0.66 -7.99 1.71
N LEU A 146 0.23 -8.73 2.37
CA LEU A 146 1.51 -8.21 2.85
C LEU A 146 2.40 -7.71 1.69
N THR A 147 2.43 -8.47 0.59
CA THR A 147 3.18 -8.09 -0.61
C THR A 147 2.65 -6.79 -1.22
N GLU A 148 1.33 -6.68 -1.36
CA GLU A 148 0.70 -5.49 -1.94
C GLU A 148 0.85 -4.26 -1.04
N ILE A 149 0.74 -4.39 0.29
CA ILE A 149 0.98 -3.28 1.23
C ILE A 149 2.41 -2.75 1.07
N ARG A 150 3.41 -3.63 1.00
CA ARG A 150 4.81 -3.21 0.80
C ARG A 150 5.00 -2.49 -0.52
N ARG A 151 4.42 -3.01 -1.61
CA ARG A 151 4.48 -2.37 -2.93
C ARG A 151 3.85 -0.98 -2.90
N LEU A 152 2.69 -0.84 -2.27
CA LEU A 152 1.99 0.42 -2.15
C LEU A 152 2.79 1.44 -1.33
N LEU A 153 3.36 1.03 -0.19
CA LEU A 153 4.24 1.88 0.61
C LEU A 153 5.46 2.37 -0.18
N LEU A 154 6.06 1.52 -1.03
CA LEU A 154 7.16 1.92 -1.91
C LEU A 154 6.71 2.93 -2.98
N LEU A 155 5.54 2.73 -3.59
CA LEU A 155 4.98 3.65 -4.58
C LEU A 155 4.59 5.00 -3.97
N THR A 156 4.25 5.04 -2.68
CA THR A 156 3.85 6.26 -1.97
C THR A 156 4.94 6.81 -1.04
N ASP A 157 6.18 6.33 -1.13
CA ASP A 157 7.31 6.71 -0.24
C ASP A 157 7.62 8.23 -0.27
N HIS A 158 7.38 8.87 -1.42
CA HIS A 158 7.57 10.33 -1.58
C HIS A 158 6.38 11.16 -1.10
N ILE A 159 5.24 10.52 -0.82
CA ILE A 159 4.05 11.16 -0.29
C ILE A 159 4.29 11.29 1.21
N GLY A 160 4.26 12.53 1.70
CA GLY A 160 4.42 12.80 3.13
C GLY A 160 3.24 12.30 3.96
N ARG A 161 2.75 13.12 4.90
CA ARG A 161 1.60 12.76 5.72
C ARG A 161 0.34 12.66 4.87
N HIS A 162 -0.25 11.47 4.80
CA HIS A 162 -1.51 11.20 4.13
C HIS A 162 -2.21 10.01 4.79
N GLU A 163 -3.51 10.13 5.04
CA GLU A 163 -4.31 9.14 5.78
C GLU A 163 -4.17 7.72 5.19
N TYR A 164 -4.21 7.60 3.86
CA TYR A 164 -3.98 6.33 3.16
C TYR A 164 -2.63 5.67 3.49
N VAL A 165 -1.54 6.45 3.53
CA VAL A 165 -0.18 5.93 3.79
C VAL A 165 -0.02 5.55 5.26
N GLU A 166 -0.61 6.33 6.15
CA GLU A 166 -0.69 6.03 7.58
C GLU A 166 -1.48 4.73 7.82
N TRP A 167 -2.61 4.54 7.10
CA TRP A 167 -3.37 3.31 7.14
C TRP A 167 -2.57 2.10 6.67
N LEU A 168 -1.87 2.19 5.54
CA LEU A 168 -1.00 1.11 5.05
C LEU A 168 0.05 0.71 6.10
N SER A 169 0.65 1.73 6.73
CA SER A 169 1.67 1.55 7.77
C SER A 169 1.08 0.93 9.04
N GLU A 170 -0.17 1.22 9.37
CA GLU A 170 -0.86 0.65 10.53
C GLU A 170 -1.27 -0.83 10.29
N ILE A 171 -1.82 -1.14 9.11
CA ILE A 171 -2.32 -2.49 8.83
C ILE A 171 -1.20 -3.50 8.60
N ILE A 172 -0.01 -3.07 8.16
CA ILE A 172 1.09 -3.99 7.81
C ILE A 172 1.48 -4.88 8.99
N GLY A 173 1.48 -4.35 10.23
CA GLY A 173 1.81 -5.10 11.43
C GLY A 173 0.80 -6.23 11.69
N ARG A 174 -0.50 -5.92 11.58
CA ARG A 174 -1.57 -6.91 11.76
C ARG A 174 -1.53 -7.99 10.69
N VAL A 175 -1.38 -7.59 9.43
CA VAL A 175 -1.30 -8.53 8.29
C VAL A 175 -0.05 -9.40 8.40
N MET A 176 1.08 -8.86 8.86
CA MET A 176 2.31 -9.63 9.06
C MET A 176 2.14 -10.72 10.12
N VAL A 177 1.47 -10.44 11.24
CA VAL A 177 1.19 -11.45 12.27
C VAL A 177 0.33 -12.56 11.68
N LYS A 178 -0.78 -12.21 11.00
CA LYS A 178 -1.68 -13.17 10.36
C LYS A 178 -0.97 -14.03 9.29
N ALA A 179 -0.11 -13.42 8.48
CA ALA A 179 0.65 -14.12 7.44
C ALA A 179 1.64 -15.15 8.00
N ARG A 180 2.14 -14.97 9.22
CA ARG A 180 3.04 -15.93 9.88
C ARG A 180 2.30 -17.11 10.51
N THR A 181 1.04 -16.92 10.90
CA THR A 181 0.23 -17.94 11.58
C THR A 181 -0.70 -18.69 10.63
N ALA A 182 -0.81 -18.24 9.37
CA ALA A 182 -1.59 -18.93 8.36
C ALA A 182 -0.90 -20.25 7.98
N PRO A 183 -1.63 -21.38 7.98
CA PRO A 183 -1.09 -22.68 7.61
C PRO A 183 -0.71 -22.78 6.14
#